data_AF-A0A2Z6LKY9-F1
#
_entry.id   AF-A0A2Z6LKY9-F1
#
_cell.length_a   1.000
_cell.length_b   1.000
_cell.length_c   1.000
_cell.angle_alpha   90.00
_cell.angle_beta   90.00
_cell.angle_gamma   90.00
#
_symmetry.space_group_name_H-M   'P 1'
#
loop_
_entity.id
_entity.type
_entity.pdbx_description
1 polymer ?
#
loop_
_entity_poly.entity_id
_entity_poly.type
_entity_poly.pdbx_seq_one_letter_code
_entity_poly.pdbx_strand_id
1 'polypeptide(L)'
;MATSRTVKDVSPHEFVKAYSTHLKRSGKMELPEWTDIVKTAKFKELAPYDPDWYYIRAASMVRKIYMRGGLGVGAFQRIYGGSQRNGSRPPHFCKSSGAIARHILQQLQNMNLIEMDTKG
;
A
#
# COMPACT_ATOMS: atom_id res chain seq x y z
N MET A 1 9.44 -30.60 -9.76
CA MET A 1 9.44 -29.13 -9.57
C MET A 1 8.17 -28.75 -8.82
N ALA A 2 8.27 -28.01 -7.73
CA ALA A 2 7.07 -27.56 -7.01
C ALA A 2 6.28 -26.60 -7.91
N THR A 3 5.02 -26.91 -8.17
CA THR A 3 4.13 -26.02 -8.92
C THR A 3 3.62 -24.95 -7.95
N SER A 4 4.08 -23.71 -8.09
CA SER A 4 3.53 -22.59 -7.34
C SER A 4 2.08 -22.39 -7.78
N ARG A 5 1.12 -22.52 -6.84
CA ARG A 5 -0.32 -22.44 -7.17
C ARG A 5 -0.94 -21.15 -6.67
N THR A 6 -0.38 -20.55 -5.62
CA THR A 6 -0.98 -19.40 -4.92
C THR A 6 0.01 -18.28 -4.65
N VAL A 7 -0.49 -17.09 -4.30
CA VAL A 7 0.32 -15.92 -3.92
C VAL A 7 1.21 -16.19 -2.69
N LYS A 8 0.90 -17.24 -1.90
CA LYS A 8 1.70 -17.67 -0.74
C LYS A 8 3.00 -18.35 -1.14
N ASP A 9 3.05 -18.93 -2.34
CA ASP A 9 4.19 -19.72 -2.83
C ASP A 9 5.24 -18.87 -3.56
N VAL A 10 4.95 -17.58 -3.77
CA VAL A 10 5.80 -16.64 -4.50
C VAL A 10 6.45 -15.65 -3.53
N SER A 11 7.70 -15.27 -3.83
CA SER A 11 8.41 -14.22 -3.11
C SER A 11 7.56 -12.94 -3.02
N PRO A 12 7.37 -12.35 -1.83
CA PRO A 12 6.57 -11.14 -1.67
C PRO A 12 7.07 -9.98 -2.54
N HIS A 13 8.39 -9.86 -2.71
CA HIS A 13 9.01 -8.78 -3.46
C HIS A 13 8.75 -8.91 -4.96
N GLU A 14 8.92 -10.12 -5.50
CA GLU A 14 8.68 -10.41 -6.92
C GLU A 14 7.21 -10.23 -7.29
N PHE A 15 6.30 -10.71 -6.43
CA PHE A 15 4.86 -10.51 -6.62
C PHE A 15 4.50 -9.02 -6.68
N VAL A 16 4.98 -8.22 -5.72
CA VAL A 16 4.65 -6.79 -5.66
C VAL A 16 5.16 -6.06 -6.90
N LYS A 17 6.39 -6.37 -7.37
CA LYS A 17 6.96 -5.77 -8.58
C LYS A 17 6.22 -6.17 -9.85
N ALA A 18 5.85 -7.44 -9.99
CA ALA A 18 5.11 -7.92 -11.15
C ALA A 18 3.70 -7.32 -11.18
N TYR A 19 3.02 -7.29 -10.03
CA TYR A 19 1.65 -6.80 -9.93
C TYR A 19 1.56 -5.28 -10.04
N SER A 20 2.54 -4.51 -9.53
CA SER A 20 2.58 -3.05 -9.76
C SER A 20 2.71 -2.72 -11.24
N THR A 21 3.55 -3.46 -11.96
CA THR A 21 3.71 -3.33 -13.42
C THR A 21 2.40 -3.67 -14.14
N HIS A 22 1.68 -4.71 -13.69
CA HIS A 22 0.38 -5.07 -14.23
C HIS A 22 -0.68 -3.97 -13.99
N LEU A 23 -0.76 -3.41 -12.78
CA LEU A 23 -1.68 -2.32 -12.46
C LEU A 23 -1.42 -1.09 -13.35
N LYS A 24 -0.14 -0.72 -13.53
CA LYS A 24 0.26 0.37 -14.42
C LYS A 24 -0.16 0.13 -15.88
N ARG A 25 0.10 -1.06 -16.41
CA ARG A 25 -0.30 -1.45 -17.78
C ARG A 25 -1.81 -1.51 -17.97
N SER A 26 -2.55 -1.86 -16.92
CA SER A 26 -4.00 -1.99 -17.01
C SER A 26 -4.72 -0.66 -17.26
N GLY A 27 -4.12 0.46 -16.86
CA GLY A 27 -4.72 1.80 -17.00
C GLY A 27 -6.02 2.03 -16.23
N LYS A 28 -6.50 1.04 -15.46
CA LYS A 28 -7.77 1.08 -14.74
C LYS A 28 -7.72 1.82 -13.40
N MET A 29 -6.51 2.07 -12.88
CA MET A 29 -6.31 2.75 -11.62
C MET A 29 -5.99 4.21 -11.88
N GLU A 30 -6.89 5.10 -11.48
CA GLU A 30 -6.69 6.54 -11.61
C GLU A 30 -5.70 7.04 -10.55
N LEU A 31 -4.68 7.77 -11.01
CA LEU A 31 -3.73 8.42 -10.12
C LEU A 31 -4.35 9.72 -9.62
N PRO A 32 -4.38 9.95 -8.30
CA PRO A 32 -4.79 11.24 -7.79
C PRO A 32 -3.76 12.32 -8.10
N GLU A 33 -4.23 13.55 -8.30
CA GLU A 33 -3.40 14.73 -8.66
C GLU A 33 -2.25 14.99 -7.68
N TRP A 34 -2.45 14.66 -6.40
CA TRP A 34 -1.45 14.91 -5.36
C TRP A 34 -0.31 13.87 -5.33
N THR A 35 -0.32 12.82 -6.16
CA THR A 35 0.62 11.69 -6.09
C THR A 35 2.09 12.12 -6.17
N ASP A 36 2.35 13.21 -6.90
CA ASP A 36 3.71 13.66 -7.25
C ASP A 36 4.28 14.62 -6.21
N ILE A 37 3.42 15.16 -5.35
CA ILE A 37 3.72 16.26 -4.43
C ILE A 37 3.86 15.73 -2.99
N VAL A 38 3.17 14.64 -2.65
CA VAL A 38 3.05 14.19 -1.27
C VAL A 38 4.16 13.25 -0.82
N LYS A 39 4.47 13.33 0.46
CA LYS A 39 5.14 12.25 1.18
C LYS A 39 4.15 11.21 1.68
N THR A 40 4.63 9.98 1.83
CA THR A 40 3.77 8.83 2.18
C THR A 40 3.27 8.79 3.62
N ALA A 41 3.90 9.53 4.53
CA ALA A 41 3.53 9.63 5.94
C ALA A 41 4.12 10.89 6.57
N LYS A 42 3.50 11.39 7.66
CA LYS A 42 3.95 12.63 8.31
C LYS A 42 5.40 12.57 8.82
N PHE A 43 5.82 11.39 9.29
CA PHE A 43 7.15 11.16 9.86
C PHE A 43 8.27 11.01 8.83
N LYS A 44 7.93 10.94 7.53
CA LYS A 44 8.94 10.93 6.47
C LYS A 44 9.43 12.36 6.23
N GLU A 45 10.74 12.51 6.10
CA GLU A 45 11.37 13.79 5.79
C GLU A 45 11.32 14.08 4.28
N LEU A 46 11.41 13.04 3.45
CA LEU A 46 11.44 13.13 1.98
C LEU A 46 10.26 12.38 1.33
N ALA A 47 9.94 12.77 0.09
CA ALA A 47 8.99 12.09 -0.77
C ALA A 47 9.59 10.77 -1.34
N PRO A 48 8.76 9.85 -1.84
CA PRO A 48 9.25 8.67 -2.54
C PRO A 48 10.05 9.03 -3.79
N TYR A 49 11.16 8.34 -4.04
CA TYR A 49 11.98 8.54 -5.24
C TYR A 49 11.41 7.86 -6.49
N ASP A 50 10.70 6.74 -6.29
CA ASP A 50 10.10 5.99 -7.39
C ASP A 50 8.77 6.66 -7.77
N PRO A 51 8.59 7.11 -9.04
CA PRO A 51 7.32 7.70 -9.48
C PRO A 51 6.16 6.68 -9.43
N ASP A 52 6.44 5.38 -9.53
CA ASP A 52 5.44 4.32 -9.50
C ASP A 52 5.11 3.84 -8.06
N TRP A 53 5.53 4.59 -7.04
CA TRP A 53 5.33 4.24 -5.63
C TRP A 53 3.86 3.95 -5.28
N TYR A 54 2.93 4.62 -5.94
CA TYR A 54 1.49 4.46 -5.72
C TYR A 54 1.02 3.05 -6.13
N TYR A 55 1.43 2.57 -7.31
CA TYR A 55 1.14 1.21 -7.78
C TYR A 55 1.81 0.14 -6.93
N ILE A 56 3.05 0.39 -6.49
CA ILE A 56 3.78 -0.52 -5.59
C ILE A 56 3.04 -0.63 -4.25
N ARG A 57 2.55 0.50 -3.71
CA ARG A 57 1.75 0.50 -2.48
C ARG A 57 0.43 -0.24 -2.67
N ALA A 58 -0.28 -0.01 -3.77
CA ALA A 58 -1.51 -0.73 -4.10
C ALA A 58 -1.29 -2.24 -4.17
N ALA A 59 -0.24 -2.69 -4.87
CA ALA A 59 0.13 -4.09 -4.97
C ALA A 59 0.46 -4.73 -3.61
N SER A 60 1.18 -3.99 -2.76
CA SER A 60 1.47 -4.40 -1.39
C SER A 60 0.21 -4.58 -0.54
N MET A 61 -0.77 -3.66 -0.70
CA MET A 61 -2.04 -3.69 0.03
C MET A 61 -2.89 -4.89 -0.38
N VAL A 62 -3.08 -5.11 -1.69
CA VAL A 62 -3.83 -6.27 -2.22
C VAL A 62 -3.27 -7.58 -1.67
N ARG A 63 -1.94 -7.76 -1.70
CA ARG A 63 -1.30 -8.97 -1.16
C ARG A 63 -1.60 -9.14 0.33
N LYS A 64 -1.53 -8.06 1.12
CA LYS A 64 -1.77 -8.15 2.58
C LYS A 64 -3.21 -8.52 2.91
N ILE A 65 -4.17 -8.02 2.14
CA ILE A 65 -5.60 -8.35 2.29
C ILE A 65 -5.81 -9.83 2.00
N TYR A 66 -5.25 -10.33 0.90
CA TYR A 66 -5.28 -11.76 0.58
C TYR A 66 -4.68 -12.64 1.68
N MET A 67 -3.65 -12.15 2.38
CA MET A 67 -2.96 -12.93 3.41
C MET A 67 -3.65 -12.95 4.78
N ARG A 68 -4.24 -11.83 5.22
CA ARG A 68 -4.72 -11.68 6.61
C ARG A 68 -6.22 -11.42 6.75
N GLY A 69 -6.95 -11.07 5.69
CA GLY A 69 -8.38 -10.72 5.76
C GLY A 69 -8.66 -9.52 6.69
N GLY A 70 -9.85 -8.91 6.59
CA GLY A 70 -10.35 -7.91 7.56
C GLY A 70 -9.41 -6.72 7.85
N LEU A 71 -8.65 -6.26 6.86
CA LEU A 71 -7.69 -5.16 7.03
C LEU A 71 -8.33 -3.82 6.61
N GLY A 72 -8.68 -3.00 7.59
CA GLY A 72 -9.12 -1.62 7.37
C GLY A 72 -7.99 -0.58 7.25
N VAL A 73 -8.37 0.67 7.00
CA VAL A 73 -7.44 1.83 6.89
C VAL A 73 -6.52 1.95 8.11
N GLY A 74 -7.06 1.79 9.33
CA GLY A 74 -6.29 1.88 10.57
C GLY A 74 -5.20 0.80 10.71
N ALA A 75 -5.43 -0.40 10.16
CA ALA A 75 -4.43 -1.45 10.11
C ALA A 75 -3.29 -1.08 9.16
N PHE A 76 -3.62 -0.59 7.97
CA PHE A 76 -2.61 -0.11 7.01
C PHE A 76 -1.81 1.09 7.52
N GLN A 77 -2.44 1.96 8.30
CA GLN A 77 -1.75 3.05 8.98
C GLN A 77 -0.67 2.56 9.96
N ARG A 78 -0.89 1.41 10.61
CA ARG A 78 0.10 0.79 11.50
C ARG A 78 1.15 0.01 10.71
N ILE A 79 0.74 -0.77 9.71
CA ILE A 79 1.63 -1.59 8.88
C ILE A 79 2.67 -0.73 8.15
N TYR A 80 2.25 0.40 7.57
CA TYR A 80 3.14 1.34 6.89
C TYR A 80 3.64 2.45 7.83
N GLY A 81 3.35 2.36 9.12
CA GLY A 81 3.87 3.26 10.15
C GLY A 81 5.37 3.05 10.35
N GLY A 82 5.99 3.94 11.11
CA GLY A 82 7.42 3.88 11.36
C GLY A 82 7.86 4.78 12.50
N SER A 83 9.16 4.79 12.75
CA SER A 83 9.79 5.61 13.77
C SER A 83 9.88 7.06 13.30
N GLN A 84 9.32 8.00 14.07
CA GLN A 84 9.45 9.43 13.82
C GLN A 84 10.65 9.99 14.56
N ARG A 85 11.56 10.63 13.82
CA ARG A 85 12.69 11.38 14.38
C ARG A 85 12.19 12.71 14.93
N ASN A 86 12.43 12.96 16.22
CA ASN A 86 12.04 14.19 16.92
C ASN A 86 13.23 15.10 17.22
N GLY A 87 14.26 15.06 16.35
CA GLY A 87 15.51 15.79 16.55
C GLY A 87 16.27 15.27 17.77
N SER A 88 16.39 16.12 18.80
CA SER A 88 17.07 15.78 20.06
C SER A 88 16.24 14.90 21.00
N ARG A 89 14.91 14.82 20.81
CA ARG A 89 14.03 13.99 21.64
C ARG A 89 14.01 12.54 21.16
N PRO A 90 13.74 11.56 22.04
CA PRO A 90 13.66 10.15 21.66
C PRO A 90 12.67 9.90 20.49
N PRO A 91 12.96 8.89 19.65
CA PRO A 91 12.07 8.51 18.57
C PRO A 91 10.81 7.82 19.11
N HIS A 92 9.66 8.11 18.50
CA HIS A 92 8.38 7.48 18.82
C HIS A 92 7.69 6.93 17.57
N PHE A 93 6.87 5.90 17.73
CA PHE A 93 6.11 5.33 16.63
C PHE A 93 5.07 6.33 16.10
N CYS A 94 5.00 6.45 14.79
CA CYS A 94 4.04 7.27 14.08
C CYS A 94 3.31 6.47 13.02
N LYS A 95 1.97 6.63 12.97
CA LYS A 95 1.12 6.07 11.92
C LYS A 95 1.40 6.71 10.56
N SER A 96 1.14 5.97 9.49
CA SER A 96 1.22 6.49 8.12
C SER A 96 0.00 7.33 7.72
N SER A 97 0.04 7.94 6.53
CA SER A 97 -1.08 8.75 6.02
C SER A 97 -2.31 7.87 5.77
N GLY A 98 -3.43 8.24 6.40
CA GLY A 98 -4.72 7.55 6.19
C GLY A 98 -5.37 7.89 4.85
N ALA A 99 -5.13 9.09 4.33
CA ALA A 99 -5.70 9.53 3.05
C ALA A 99 -5.21 8.64 1.90
N ILE A 100 -3.90 8.36 1.86
CA ILE A 100 -3.30 7.50 0.82
C ILE A 100 -3.86 6.07 0.90
N ALA A 101 -3.91 5.49 2.09
CA ALA A 101 -4.42 4.13 2.26
C ALA A 101 -5.92 4.03 1.89
N ARG A 102 -6.73 5.02 2.29
CA ARG A 102 -8.15 5.08 1.95
C ARG A 102 -8.37 5.20 0.45
N HIS A 103 -7.66 6.12 -0.20
CA HIS A 103 -7.81 6.34 -1.64
C HIS A 103 -7.44 5.08 -2.43
N ILE A 104 -6.35 4.40 -2.05
CA ILE A 104 -5.96 3.13 -2.70
C ILE A 104 -7.05 2.07 -2.52
N LEU A 105 -7.62 1.92 -1.33
CA LEU A 105 -8.70 0.94 -1.09
C LEU A 105 -9.94 1.25 -1.93
N GLN A 106 -10.34 2.52 -2.03
CA GLN A 106 -11.46 2.93 -2.87
C GLN A 106 -11.19 2.63 -4.36
N GLN A 107 -10.00 2.92 -4.86
CA GLN A 107 -9.61 2.62 -6.23
C GLN A 107 -9.60 1.11 -6.51
N LEU A 108 -9.07 0.31 -5.58
CA LEU A 108 -9.08 -1.15 -5.71
C LEU A 108 -10.49 -1.75 -5.63
N GLN A 109 -11.39 -1.12 -4.87
CA GLN A 109 -12.80 -1.47 -4.84
C GLN A 109 -13.49 -1.17 -6.18
N ASN A 110 -13.23 0.01 -6.78
CA ASN A 110 -13.74 0.36 -8.12
C ASN A 110 -13.26 -0.64 -9.19
N MET A 111 -12.07 -1.21 -9.02
CA MET A 111 -11.53 -2.26 -9.89
C MET A 111 -12.09 -3.66 -9.60
N ASN A 112 -13.03 -3.80 -8.66
CA ASN A 112 -13.59 -5.08 -8.19
C ASN A 112 -12.52 -6.08 -7.70
N LEU A 113 -11.41 -5.59 -7.14
CA LEU A 113 -10.36 -6.43 -6.55
C LEU A 113 -10.57 -6.69 -5.06
N ILE A 114 -11.27 -5.77 -4.38
CA ILE A 114 -11.55 -5.83 -2.94
C ILE A 114 -13.02 -5.46 -2.73
N GLU A 115 -13.65 -6.14 -1.77
CA GLU A 115 -15.00 -5.86 -1.32
C GLU A 115 -14.97 -5.24 0.08
N MET A 116 -15.95 -4.39 0.39
CA MET A 116 -16.14 -3.90 1.76
C MET A 116 -16.91 -4.93 2.58
N ASP A 117 -16.30 -5.43 3.64
CA ASP A 117 -17.02 -6.18 4.67
C ASP A 117 -17.66 -5.19 5.66
N THR A 118 -18.92 -5.43 5.98
CA THR A 118 -19.68 -4.66 6.99
C THR A 118 -19.14 -4.85 8.41
N LYS A 119 -18.39 -5.93 8.66
CA LYS A 119 -17.77 -6.23 9.95
C LYS A 119 -16.36 -5.65 10.14
N GLY A 120 -15.79 -5.03 9.10
CA GLY A 120 -14.51 -4.29 9.15
C GLY A 120 -13.40 -4.85 8.30
#